data_AF-A0A2Z6GBF7-F1
#
_entry.id   AF-A0A2Z6GBF7-F1
#
_cell.length_a   1.000
_cell.length_b   1.000
_cell.length_c   1.000
_cell.angle_alpha   90.00
_cell.angle_beta   90.00
_cell.angle_gamma   90.00
#
_symmetry.space_group_name_H-M   'P 1'
#
loop_
_entity.id
_entity.type
_entity.pdbx_description
1 polymer ?
#
loop_
_entity_poly.entity_id
_entity_poly.type
_entity_poly.pdbx_seq_one_letter_code
_entity_poly.pdbx_strand_id
1 'polypeptide(L)'
;MINGKTITLSGREFIAPPVNWATFKQFKAEFAEIQKGTWVPDFDVMGTIILQALQRNYPELTEAELGTLLDIGNMGQAFSAVMNASGFEDRAPGEVHAASSSTGTN
;
A
#
# COMPACT_ATOMS: atom_id res chain seq x y z
N MET A 1 5.14 15.65 4.36
CA MET A 1 4.56 14.35 3.96
C MET A 1 5.69 13.39 3.67
N ILE A 2 5.57 12.11 4.03
CA ILE A 2 6.48 11.08 3.51
C ILE A 2 6.11 10.87 2.04
N ASN A 3 7.11 10.75 1.17
CA ASN A 3 6.90 10.62 -0.27
C ASN A 3 6.15 9.31 -0.58
N GLY A 4 5.09 9.39 -1.39
CA GLY A 4 4.38 8.22 -1.89
C GLY A 4 5.13 7.51 -3.02
N LYS A 5 4.64 6.35 -3.43
CA LYS A 5 5.13 5.61 -4.61
C LYS A 5 4.24 5.88 -5.82
N THR A 6 4.83 6.11 -6.98
CA THR A 6 4.05 6.21 -8.23
C THR A 6 3.50 4.84 -8.62
N ILE A 7 2.22 4.79 -8.99
CA ILE A 7 1.54 3.62 -9.54
C ILE A 7 0.76 4.03 -10.79
N THR A 8 0.60 3.09 -11.72
CA THR A 8 -0.22 3.30 -12.92
C THR A 8 -1.44 2.39 -12.86
N LEU A 9 -2.63 2.98 -12.81
CA LEU A 9 -3.91 2.28 -12.81
C LEU A 9 -4.64 2.61 -14.11
N SER A 10 -4.92 1.59 -14.93
CA SER A 10 -5.61 1.74 -16.23
C SER A 10 -5.03 2.86 -17.12
N GLY A 11 -3.71 3.02 -17.13
CA GLY A 11 -3.00 4.03 -17.94
C GLY A 11 -2.95 5.45 -17.32
N ARG A 12 -3.49 5.64 -16.11
CA ARG A 12 -3.41 6.90 -15.36
C ARG A 12 -2.43 6.75 -14.20
N GLU A 13 -1.56 7.73 -14.02
CA GLU A 13 -0.59 7.75 -12.92
C GLU A 13 -1.21 8.31 -11.63
N PHE A 14 -0.90 7.66 -10.52
CA PHE A 14 -1.26 8.07 -9.16
C PHE A 14 -0.03 8.02 -8.26
N ILE A 15 -0.01 8.87 -7.23
CA ILE A 15 0.96 8.79 -6.15
C ILE A 15 0.28 8.10 -4.96
N ALA A 16 0.65 6.85 -4.69
CA ALA A 16 0.22 6.06 -3.55
C ALA A 16 0.90 6.55 -2.27
N PRO A 17 0.19 7.25 -1.37
CA PRO A 17 0.77 7.71 -0.11
C PRO A 17 0.78 6.59 0.93
N PRO A 18 1.52 6.77 2.04
CA PRO A 18 1.39 5.88 3.19
C PRO A 18 -0.04 5.85 3.74
N VAL A 19 -0.43 4.68 4.24
CA VAL A 19 -1.68 4.44 4.97
C VAL A 19 -1.76 5.40 6.15
N ASN A 20 -2.93 6.05 6.31
CA ASN A 20 -3.15 6.96 7.42
C ASN A 20 -3.46 6.19 8.71
N TRP A 21 -3.38 6.90 9.85
CA TRP A 21 -3.60 6.30 11.16
C TRP A 21 -5.01 5.75 11.38
N ALA A 22 -6.03 6.36 10.77
CA ALA A 22 -7.42 5.89 10.89
C ALA A 22 -7.61 4.55 10.17
N THR A 23 -7.11 4.44 8.93
CA THR A 23 -7.09 3.19 8.15
C THR A 23 -6.31 2.10 8.88
N PHE A 24 -5.14 2.41 9.45
CA PHE A 24 -4.37 1.43 10.24
C PHE A 24 -5.15 0.90 11.43
N LYS A 25 -5.86 1.77 12.16
CA LYS A 25 -6.72 1.37 13.28
C LYS A 25 -7.89 0.50 12.83
N GLN A 26 -8.50 0.85 11.70
CA GLN A 26 -9.64 0.11 11.14
C GLN A 26 -9.25 -1.33 10.79
N PHE A 27 -8.08 -1.53 10.16
CA PHE A 27 -7.61 -2.83 9.68
C PHE A 27 -6.47 -3.41 10.54
N LYS A 28 -6.50 -3.15 11.85
CA LYS A 28 -5.39 -3.50 12.74
C LYS A 28 -5.10 -5.01 12.76
N ALA A 29 -6.12 -5.84 12.63
CA ALA A 29 -5.98 -7.29 12.63
C ALA A 29 -5.26 -7.76 11.37
N GLU A 30 -5.70 -7.27 10.22
CA GLU A 30 -5.16 -7.55 8.89
C GLU A 30 -3.71 -7.06 8.80
N PHE A 31 -3.40 -5.85 9.26
CA PHE A 31 -2.01 -5.37 9.33
C PHE A 31 -1.13 -6.26 10.23
N ALA A 32 -1.66 -6.78 11.34
CA ALA A 32 -0.93 -7.70 12.20
C ALA A 32 -0.69 -9.07 11.52
N GLU A 33 -1.63 -9.55 10.73
CA GLU A 33 -1.50 -10.79 9.94
C GLU A 33 -0.54 -10.62 8.76
N ILE A 34 -0.56 -9.46 8.09
CA ILE A 34 0.39 -9.09 7.03
C ILE A 34 1.80 -9.10 7.61
N GLN A 35 2.02 -8.48 8.77
CA GLN A 35 3.32 -8.50 9.45
C GLN A 35 3.75 -9.89 9.89
N LYS A 36 2.83 -10.85 10.06
CA LYS A 36 3.15 -12.24 10.36
C LYS A 36 3.30 -13.12 9.12
N GLY A 37 2.93 -12.61 7.94
CA GLY A 37 2.88 -13.37 6.70
C GLY A 37 1.77 -14.43 6.67
N THR A 38 0.74 -14.28 7.51
CA THR A 38 -0.39 -15.23 7.61
C THR A 38 -1.67 -14.72 6.98
N TRP A 39 -1.65 -13.48 6.48
CA TRP A 39 -2.83 -12.85 5.90
C TRP A 39 -3.23 -13.52 4.59
N VAL A 40 -4.52 -13.82 4.44
CA VAL A 40 -5.11 -14.26 3.19
C VAL A 40 -5.64 -13.01 2.47
N PRO A 41 -5.17 -12.70 1.25
CA PRO A 41 -5.61 -11.51 0.53
C PRO A 41 -7.12 -11.47 0.33
N ASP A 42 -7.72 -10.34 0.70
CA ASP A 42 -9.14 -10.03 0.52
C ASP A 42 -9.25 -8.75 -0.33
N PHE A 43 -9.89 -8.86 -1.49
CA PHE A 43 -9.97 -7.76 -2.45
C PHE A 43 -10.81 -6.57 -1.96
N ASP A 44 -11.81 -6.80 -1.12
CA ASP A 44 -12.64 -5.72 -0.57
C ASP A 44 -11.82 -4.91 0.46
N VAL A 45 -11.04 -5.60 1.29
CA VAL A 45 -10.09 -4.99 2.23
C VAL A 45 -9.00 -4.23 1.49
N MET A 46 -8.39 -4.84 0.47
CA MET A 46 -7.36 -4.21 -0.35
C MET A 46 -7.88 -2.93 -1.02
N GLY A 47 -9.03 -3.02 -1.69
CA GLY A 47 -9.66 -1.88 -2.36
C GLY A 47 -9.94 -0.73 -1.39
N THR A 48 -10.47 -1.04 -0.21
CA THR A 48 -10.74 -0.02 0.82
C THR A 48 -9.46 0.66 1.33
N ILE A 49 -8.40 -0.11 1.58
CA ILE A 49 -7.11 0.42 2.03
C ILE A 49 -6.50 1.32 0.93
N ILE A 50 -6.53 0.89 -0.32
CA ILE A 50 -6.05 1.66 -1.47
C ILE A 50 -6.82 2.98 -1.59
N LEU A 51 -8.16 2.93 -1.53
CA LEU A 51 -9.02 4.11 -1.61
C LEU A 51 -8.69 5.12 -0.52
N GLN A 52 -8.69 4.67 0.75
CA GLN A 52 -8.43 5.56 1.89
C GLN A 52 -7.00 6.12 1.89
N ALA A 53 -6.03 5.39 1.33
CA ALA A 53 -4.70 5.92 1.09
C ALA A 53 -4.74 7.00 -0.01
N LEU A 54 -5.22 6.67 -1.21
CA LEU A 54 -5.25 7.58 -2.35
C LEU A 54 -6.04 8.86 -2.08
N GLN A 55 -7.13 8.79 -1.32
CA GLN A 55 -7.93 9.96 -0.93
C GLN A 55 -7.14 11.04 -0.17
N ARG A 56 -5.98 10.71 0.39
CA ARG A 56 -5.08 11.71 0.99
C ARG A 56 -4.52 12.70 -0.03
N ASN A 57 -4.32 12.25 -1.27
CA ASN A 57 -3.82 13.06 -2.39
C ASN A 57 -4.95 13.40 -3.38
N TYR A 58 -6.01 12.58 -3.42
CA TYR A 58 -7.12 12.67 -4.36
C TYR A 58 -8.46 12.61 -3.61
N PRO A 59 -8.86 13.64 -2.83
CA PRO A 59 -10.03 13.57 -1.95
C PRO A 59 -11.36 13.30 -2.68
N GLU A 60 -11.43 13.67 -3.96
CA GLU A 60 -12.59 13.46 -4.84
C GLU A 60 -12.68 12.01 -5.37
N LEU A 61 -11.64 11.19 -5.21
CA LEU A 61 -11.62 9.81 -5.70
C LEU A 61 -12.67 8.99 -4.97
N THR A 62 -13.61 8.43 -5.72
CA THR A 62 -14.70 7.61 -5.20
C THR A 62 -14.38 6.13 -5.29
N GLU A 63 -15.10 5.32 -4.51
CA GLU A 63 -15.03 3.86 -4.59
C GLU A 63 -15.40 3.34 -6.00
N ALA A 64 -16.45 3.91 -6.60
CA ALA A 64 -16.88 3.54 -7.94
C ALA A 64 -15.82 3.86 -9.00
N GLU A 65 -15.20 5.05 -8.94
CA GLU A 65 -14.11 5.42 -9.85
C GLU A 65 -12.91 4.48 -9.65
N LEU A 66 -12.48 4.25 -8.41
CA LEU A 66 -11.38 3.33 -8.13
C LEU A 66 -11.69 1.91 -8.63
N GLY A 67 -12.92 1.43 -8.46
CA GLY A 67 -13.35 0.12 -8.97
C GLY A 67 -13.29 -0.03 -10.49
N THR A 68 -13.33 1.07 -11.25
CA THR A 68 -13.10 1.05 -12.71
C THR A 68 -11.62 1.09 -13.09
N LEU A 69 -10.76 1.53 -12.17
CA LEU A 69 -9.30 1.62 -12.35
C LEU A 69 -8.58 0.34 -11.89
N LEU A 70 -9.16 -0.36 -10.90
CA LEU A 70 -8.62 -1.61 -10.39
C LEU A 70 -9.19 -2.80 -11.16
N ASP A 71 -8.32 -3.75 -11.45
CA ASP A 71 -8.67 -5.05 -12.01
C ASP A 71 -7.92 -6.16 -11.26
N ILE A 72 -8.28 -7.42 -11.51
CA ILE A 72 -7.66 -8.58 -10.85
C ILE A 72 -6.14 -8.63 -11.10
N GLY A 73 -5.66 -8.11 -12.24
CA GLY A 73 -4.25 -8.09 -12.61
C GLY A 73 -3.43 -7.00 -11.91
N ASN A 74 -4.04 -5.86 -11.58
CA ASN A 74 -3.35 -4.70 -11.02
C ASN A 74 -3.59 -4.49 -9.51
N MET A 75 -4.62 -5.10 -8.91
CA MET A 75 -5.01 -4.94 -7.50
C MET A 75 -3.85 -5.24 -6.53
N GLY A 76 -3.14 -6.35 -6.73
CA GLY A 76 -2.00 -6.73 -5.89
C GLY A 76 -0.84 -5.72 -5.96
N GLN A 77 -0.57 -5.17 -7.15
CA GLN A 77 0.49 -4.18 -7.35
C GLN A 77 0.11 -2.84 -6.70
N ALA A 78 -1.14 -2.40 -6.86
CA ALA A 78 -1.67 -1.19 -6.24
C ALA A 78 -1.60 -1.29 -4.71
N PHE A 79 -2.01 -2.42 -4.15
CA PHE A 79 -1.93 -2.68 -2.72
C PHE A 79 -0.48 -2.70 -2.23
N SER A 80 0.39 -3.49 -2.86
CA SER A 80 1.82 -3.55 -2.51
C SER A 80 2.48 -2.17 -2.55
N ALA A 81 2.15 -1.30 -3.51
CA ALA A 81 2.68 0.05 -3.55
C ALA A 81 2.28 0.90 -2.34
N VAL A 82 1.01 0.83 -1.92
CA VAL A 82 0.49 1.50 -0.71
C VAL A 82 1.15 0.93 0.56
N MET A 83 1.29 -0.39 0.64
CA MET A 83 1.92 -1.08 1.77
C MET A 83 3.40 -0.72 1.90
N ASN A 84 4.13 -0.75 0.79
CA ASN A 84 5.53 -0.37 0.72
C ASN A 84 5.74 1.12 1.05
N ALA A 85 4.87 2.02 0.60
CA ALA A 85 4.90 3.43 1.00
C ALA A 85 4.69 3.61 2.52
N SER A 86 4.04 2.64 3.16
CA SER A 86 3.76 2.61 4.60
C SER A 86 4.85 1.89 5.42
N GLY A 87 5.94 1.46 4.78
CA GLY A 87 7.03 0.74 5.45
C GLY A 87 6.76 -0.74 5.71
N PHE A 88 5.73 -1.31 5.10
CA PHE A 88 5.54 -2.76 5.04
C PHE A 88 6.30 -3.27 3.83
N GLU A 89 7.39 -3.99 4.05
CA GLU A 89 8.16 -4.59 2.98
C GLU A 89 7.56 -5.93 2.57
N ASP A 90 7.51 -6.18 1.26
CA ASP A 90 7.22 -7.51 0.71
C ASP A 90 8.33 -8.46 1.19
N ARG A 91 8.05 -9.31 2.19
CA ARG A 91 9.02 -10.32 2.61
C ARG A 91 9.05 -11.44 1.58
N ALA A 92 9.99 -11.38 0.64
CA ALA A 92 10.35 -12.56 -0.14
C ALA A 92 10.84 -13.66 0.81
N PRO A 93 10.39 -14.92 0.67
CA PRO A 93 10.96 -16.03 1.44
C PRO A 93 12.46 -16.19 1.11
N GLY A 94 13.34 -15.72 2.00
CA GLY A 94 14.79 -15.97 1.92
C GLY A 94 15.71 -14.74 1.83
N GLU A 95 15.22 -13.50 1.81
CA GLU A 95 16.09 -12.33 1.81
C GLU A 95 16.46 -11.87 3.22
N VAL A 96 17.74 -12.05 3.57
CA VAL A 96 18.39 -11.38 4.70
C VAL A 96 18.57 -9.90 4.36
N HIS A 97 17.99 -9.02 5.16
CA HIS A 97 18.16 -7.57 5.03
C HIS A 97 19.66 -7.20 5.00
N ALA A 98 20.12 -6.67 3.86
CA ALA A 98 21.20 -5.70 3.91
C ALA A 98 20.60 -4.44 4.55
N ALA A 99 20.78 -4.31 5.86
CA ALA A 99 20.58 -3.06 6.55
C ALA A 99 21.33 -1.98 5.74
N SER A 100 20.60 -0.99 5.24
CA SER A 100 21.22 0.22 4.70
C SER A 100 21.90 0.92 5.86
N SER A 101 23.14 0.52 6.14
CA SER A 101 24.07 1.25 6.98
C SER A 101 24.35 2.56 6.26
N SER A 102 23.62 3.61 6.66
CA SER A 102 24.11 4.97 6.47
C SER A 102 25.33 5.14 7.37
N THR A 103 26.51 4.77 6.85
CA THR A 103 27.78 5.20 7.43
C THR A 103 27.90 6.69 7.17
N GLY A 104 27.33 7.49 8.07
CA GLY A 104 27.69 8.89 8.22
C GLY A 104 29.17 8.96 8.54
N THR A 105 29.94 9.53 7.61
CA THR A 105 31.29 10.00 7.84
C THR A 105 31.23 11.24 8.71
N ASN A 106 31.84 11.20 9.88
CA ASN A 106 32.16 12.35 10.72
C ASN A 106 33.68 12.35 10.96
#